data_AF-A0A1P8EN13-F1
#
_entry.id   AF-A0A1P8EN13-F1
#
_cell.length_a   1.000
_cell.length_b   1.000
_cell.length_c   1.000
_cell.angle_alpha   90.00
_cell.angle_beta   90.00
_cell.angle_gamma   90.00
#
_symmetry.space_group_name_H-M   'P 1'
#
loop_
_entity.id
_entity.type
_entity.pdbx_description
1 polymer ?
#
loop_
_entity_poly.entity_id
_entity_poly.type
_entity_poly.pdbx_seq_one_letter_code
_entity_poly.pdbx_strand_id
1 'polypeptide(L)'
;MNAILHGANTCTPKKQASQLIVELGKSISNPQRQTLANLYIAVDTANSLLNELEQAHQIIRQCMHEMTDEQILEVAKLNQKSNLSSLWAFRTHQRQKMIERAQRVLGIRSI
;
A
#
# COMPACT_ATOMS: atom_id res chain seq x y z
N MET A 1 -29.21 -22.97 23.78
CA MET A 1 -29.79 -21.79 23.10
C MET A 1 -28.75 -21.30 22.11
N ASN A 2 -28.91 -21.66 20.83
CA ASN A 2 -27.98 -21.27 19.78
C ASN A 2 -28.29 -19.82 19.37
N ALA A 3 -27.44 -18.89 19.78
CA ALA A 3 -27.48 -17.54 19.23
C ALA A 3 -26.97 -17.61 17.79
N ILE A 4 -27.92 -17.46 16.86
CA ILE A 4 -27.65 -17.26 15.44
C ILE A 4 -26.85 -15.96 15.33
N LEU A 5 -25.57 -16.07 14.94
CA LEU A 5 -24.71 -14.94 14.61
C LEU A 5 -25.22 -14.29 13.32
N HIS A 6 -26.24 -13.45 13.44
CA HIS A 6 -26.64 -12.54 12.39
C HIS A 6 -25.47 -11.61 12.08
N GLY A 7 -24.90 -11.80 10.88
CA GLY A 7 -23.99 -10.89 10.19
C GLY A 7 -23.07 -10.11 11.12
N ALA A 8 -21.90 -10.69 11.42
CA ALA A 8 -20.79 -9.90 11.92
C ALA A 8 -20.61 -8.71 10.95
N ASN A 9 -21.05 -7.53 11.39
CA ASN A 9 -20.60 -6.27 10.84
C ASN A 9 -19.09 -6.30 11.02
N THR A 10 -18.36 -6.77 10.01
CA THR A 10 -16.91 -6.74 9.96
C THR A 10 -16.54 -5.27 10.01
N CYS A 11 -16.35 -4.78 11.23
CA CYS A 11 -15.91 -3.43 11.48
C CYS A 11 -14.47 -3.41 10.97
N THR A 12 -14.31 -3.01 9.71
CA THR A 12 -12.98 -2.89 9.12
C THR A 12 -12.15 -1.97 10.00
N PRO A 13 -10.83 -2.18 10.14
CA PRO A 13 -9.96 -1.28 10.90
C PRO A 13 -10.17 0.20 10.53
N LYS A 14 -10.54 0.47 9.26
CA LYS A 14 -10.98 1.76 8.74
C LYS A 14 -12.23 2.34 9.44
N LYS A 15 -13.27 1.54 9.64
CA LYS A 15 -14.47 1.95 10.39
C LYS A 15 -14.17 2.18 11.88
N GLN A 16 -13.36 1.32 12.49
CA GLN A 16 -12.94 1.47 13.89
C GLN A 16 -12.11 2.75 14.08
N ALA A 17 -11.15 3.01 13.20
CA ALA A 17 -10.37 4.25 13.21
C ALA A 17 -11.26 5.48 12.99
N SER A 18 -12.20 5.42 12.05
CA SER A 18 -13.17 6.52 11.83
C SER A 18 -14.01 6.81 13.08
N GLN A 19 -14.49 5.77 13.77
CA GLN A 19 -15.25 5.92 15.01
C GLN A 19 -14.40 6.52 16.14
N LEU A 20 -13.18 6.01 16.33
CA LEU A 20 -12.22 6.57 17.28
C LEU A 20 -11.92 8.05 17.02
N ILE A 21 -11.79 8.45 15.75
CA ILE A 21 -11.57 9.84 15.37
C ILE A 21 -12.77 10.72 15.72
N VAL A 22 -14.00 10.24 15.48
CA VAL A 22 -15.22 10.96 15.84
C VAL A 22 -15.36 11.09 17.36
N GLU A 23 -15.03 10.03 18.11
CA GLU A 23 -15.07 10.03 19.57
C GLU A 23 -14.02 10.96 20.19
N LEU A 24 -12.76 10.86 19.74
CA LEU A 24 -11.69 11.79 20.12
C LEU A 24 -11.99 13.22 19.67
N GLY A 25 -12.68 13.39 18.54
CA GLY A 25 -13.11 14.68 18.02
C GLY A 25 -13.99 15.48 18.98
N LYS A 26 -14.66 14.81 19.93
CA LYS A 26 -15.50 15.48 20.95
C LYS A 26 -14.68 16.13 22.06
N SER A 27 -13.44 15.68 22.30
CA SER A 27 -12.58 16.12 23.40
C SER A 27 -11.35 16.93 22.96
N ILE A 28 -11.10 17.05 21.65
CA ILE A 28 -9.94 17.77 21.10
C ILE A 28 -10.33 19.07 20.39
N SER A 29 -9.39 20.01 20.32
CA SER A 29 -9.58 21.32 19.67
C SER A 29 -9.84 21.21 18.16
N ASN A 30 -10.39 22.26 17.55
CA ASN A 30 -10.62 22.30 16.10
C ASN A 30 -9.35 22.05 15.27
N PRO A 31 -8.19 22.66 15.58
CA PRO A 31 -6.95 22.34 14.87
C PRO A 31 -6.55 20.87 14.99
N GLN A 32 -6.66 20.27 16.18
CA GLN A 32 -6.33 18.86 16.41
C GLN A 32 -7.28 17.92 15.63
N ARG A 33 -8.57 18.26 15.55
CA ARG A 33 -9.53 17.53 14.71
C ARG A 33 -9.14 17.56 13.24
N GLN A 34 -8.75 18.73 12.72
CA GLN A 34 -8.33 18.85 11.33
C GLN A 34 -7.07 18.04 11.05
N THR A 35 -6.08 18.10 11.95
CA THR A 35 -4.87 17.28 11.86
C THR A 35 -5.22 15.79 11.83
N LEU A 36 -6.12 15.33 12.71
CA LEU A 36 -6.52 13.93 12.78
C LEU A 36 -7.25 13.44 11.52
N ALA A 37 -8.16 14.26 10.97
CA ALA A 37 -8.83 13.96 9.71
C ALA A 37 -7.84 13.89 8.54
N ASN A 38 -6.88 14.81 8.46
CA ASN A 38 -5.85 14.81 7.43
C ASN A 38 -4.94 13.57 7.52
N LEU A 39 -4.57 13.16 8.73
CA LEU A 39 -3.79 11.94 8.96
C LEU A 39 -4.56 10.70 8.50
N TYR A 40 -5.84 10.60 8.82
CA TYR A 40 -6.68 9.50 8.39
C TYR A 40 -6.78 9.40 6.87
N ILE A 41 -7.00 10.53 6.18
CA ILE A 41 -7.02 10.59 4.71
C ILE A 41 -5.66 10.12 4.15
N ALA A 42 -4.55 10.61 4.70
CA ALA A 42 -3.22 10.24 4.24
C ALA A 42 -2.94 8.74 4.40
N VAL A 43 -3.34 8.14 5.52
CA VAL A 43 -3.19 6.69 5.77
C VAL A 43 -4.07 5.89 4.81
N ASP A 44 -5.31 6.32 4.56
CA ASP A 44 -6.21 5.66 3.62
C ASP A 44 -5.69 5.70 2.18
N THR A 45 -5.20 6.87 1.76
CA THR A 45 -4.53 7.03 0.45
C THR A 45 -3.29 6.15 0.34
N ALA A 46 -2.45 6.12 1.38
CA ALA A 46 -1.25 5.28 1.39
C ALA A 46 -1.59 3.77 1.28
N ASN A 47 -2.69 3.33 1.88
CA ASN A 47 -3.16 1.95 1.76
C ASN A 47 -3.60 1.60 0.34
N SER A 48 -4.33 2.49 -0.33
CA SER A 48 -4.70 2.30 -1.75
C SER A 48 -3.47 2.25 -2.65
N LEU A 49 -2.52 3.16 -2.46
CA LEU A 49 -1.25 3.18 -3.21
C LEU A 49 -0.41 1.93 -2.97
N LEU A 50 -0.42 1.38 -1.75
CA LEU A 50 0.25 0.11 -1.46
C LEU A 50 -0.35 -1.03 -2.28
N ASN A 51 -1.68 -1.13 -2.37
CA ASN A 51 -2.33 -2.14 -3.18
C ASN A 51 -1.97 -2.01 -4.67
N GLU A 52 -1.94 -0.79 -5.21
CA GLU A 52 -1.50 -0.54 -6.59
C GLU A 52 -0.05 -0.95 -6.81
N LEU A 53 0.83 -0.63 -5.86
CA LEU A 53 2.25 -0.99 -5.92
C LEU A 53 2.46 -2.52 -5.86
N GLU A 54 1.70 -3.23 -5.04
CA GLU A 54 1.71 -4.69 -4.95
C GLU A 54 1.28 -5.34 -6.27
N GLN A 55 0.20 -4.85 -6.88
CA GLN A 55 -0.26 -5.32 -8.18
C GLN A 55 0.79 -5.04 -9.28
N ALA A 56 1.32 -3.82 -9.33
CA ALA A 56 2.36 -3.46 -10.30
C ALA A 56 3.62 -4.33 -10.12
N HIS A 57 4.01 -4.64 -8.87
CA HIS A 57 5.11 -5.54 -8.60
C HIS A 57 4.85 -6.95 -9.16
N GLN A 58 3.65 -7.50 -8.95
CA GLN A 58 3.28 -8.82 -9.46
C GLN A 58 3.28 -8.86 -10.99
N ILE A 59 2.66 -7.87 -11.64
CA ILE A 59 2.62 -7.77 -13.11
C ILE A 59 4.04 -7.73 -13.68
N ILE A 60 4.88 -6.84 -13.18
CA ILE A 60 6.25 -6.70 -13.69
C ILE A 60 7.05 -7.97 -13.43
N ARG A 61 6.87 -8.63 -12.27
CA ARG A 61 7.51 -9.91 -11.96
C ARG A 61 7.10 -11.00 -12.95
N GLN A 62 5.82 -11.07 -13.32
CA GLN A 62 5.34 -12.02 -14.31
C GLN A 62 5.93 -11.73 -15.69
N CYS A 63 5.88 -10.47 -16.14
CA CYS A 63 6.48 -10.07 -17.42
C CYS A 63 7.96 -10.47 -17.48
N MET A 64 8.75 -10.17 -16.43
CA MET A 64 10.17 -10.52 -16.40
C MET A 64 10.42 -12.03 -16.43
N HIS A 65 9.50 -12.85 -15.92
CA HIS A 65 9.64 -14.30 -15.97
C HIS A 65 9.47 -14.87 -17.39
N GLU A 66 8.71 -14.17 -18.23
CA GLU A 66 8.39 -14.57 -19.61
C GLU A 66 9.33 -13.94 -20.65
N MET A 67 10.17 -12.98 -20.25
CA MET A 67 11.05 -12.25 -21.18
C MET A 67 12.26 -13.08 -21.61
N THR A 68 12.62 -12.96 -22.88
CA THR A 68 13.92 -13.45 -23.39
C THR A 68 15.05 -12.48 -23.05
N ASP A 69 16.29 -12.93 -23.20
CA ASP A 69 17.49 -12.11 -22.98
C ASP A 69 17.52 -10.87 -23.89
N GLU A 70 17.08 -10.98 -25.15
CA GLU A 70 16.98 -9.84 -26.06
C GLU A 70 15.94 -8.82 -25.58
N GLN A 71 14.79 -9.28 -25.11
CA GLN A 71 13.75 -8.40 -24.57
C GLN A 71 14.24 -7.70 -23.29
N ILE A 72 14.98 -8.42 -22.43
CA ILE A 72 15.61 -7.84 -21.23
C ILE A 72 16.59 -6.74 -21.63
N LEU A 73 17.43 -7.00 -22.63
CA LEU A 73 18.38 -6.02 -23.14
C LEU A 73 17.69 -4.77 -23.69
N GLU A 74 16.61 -4.93 -24.44
CA GLU A 74 15.84 -3.78 -24.95
C GLU A 74 15.20 -2.95 -23.84
N VAL A 75 14.62 -3.59 -22.82
CA VAL A 75 14.11 -2.86 -21.64
C VAL A 75 15.24 -2.15 -20.89
N ALA A 76 16.41 -2.75 -20.77
CA ALA A 76 17.57 -2.09 -20.16
C ALA A 76 18.02 -0.85 -20.94
N LYS A 77 18.00 -0.90 -22.28
CA LYS A 77 18.27 0.25 -23.15
C LYS A 77 17.20 1.33 -23.01
N LEU A 78 15.92 0.95 -22.96
CA LEU A 78 14.82 1.89 -22.75
C LEU A 78 14.94 2.61 -21.41
N ASN A 79 15.26 1.90 -20.33
CA ASN A 79 15.51 2.50 -19.02
C ASN A 79 16.62 3.57 -19.10
N GLN A 80 17.74 3.27 -19.77
CA GLN A 80 18.82 4.24 -19.94
C GLN A 80 18.40 5.46 -20.77
N LYS A 81 17.65 5.25 -21.87
CA LYS A 81 17.10 6.36 -22.68
C LYS A 81 16.18 7.28 -21.87
N SER A 82 15.53 6.74 -20.85
CA SER A 82 14.70 7.50 -19.90
C SER A 82 15.47 8.05 -18.69
N ASN A 83 16.80 8.08 -18.72
CA ASN A 83 17.67 8.51 -17.61
C ASN A 83 17.47 7.71 -16.31
N LEU A 84 16.98 6.47 -16.42
CA LEU A 84 16.89 5.54 -15.31
C LEU A 84 18.10 4.59 -15.31
N SER A 85 18.35 3.97 -14.16
CA SER A 85 19.25 2.82 -14.09
C SER A 85 18.78 1.74 -15.05
N SER A 86 19.69 1.13 -15.81
CA SER A 86 19.37 -0.01 -16.70
C SER A 86 18.61 -1.12 -15.98
N LEU A 87 18.91 -1.33 -14.70
CA LEU A 87 18.29 -2.34 -13.86
C LEU A 87 16.93 -1.93 -13.27
N TRP A 88 16.44 -0.70 -13.51
CA TRP A 88 15.28 -0.12 -12.81
C TRP A 88 14.06 -1.05 -12.79
N ALA A 89 13.63 -1.54 -13.96
CA ALA A 89 12.48 -2.45 -14.08
C ALA A 89 12.72 -3.81 -13.40
N PHE A 90 13.99 -4.19 -13.20
CA PHE A 90 14.44 -5.48 -12.69
C PHE A 90 14.74 -5.48 -11.18
N ARG A 91 14.46 -4.37 -10.49
CA ARG A 91 14.65 -4.23 -9.03
C ARG A 91 13.56 -4.94 -8.22
N THR A 92 13.36 -6.24 -8.46
CA THR A 92 12.32 -7.05 -7.81
C THR A 92 12.50 -7.05 -6.29
N HIS A 93 13.71 -7.34 -5.81
CA HIS A 93 14.00 -7.40 -4.37
C HIS A 93 13.83 -6.06 -3.67
N GLN A 94 14.30 -4.97 -4.29
CA GLN A 94 14.16 -3.63 -3.71
C GLN A 94 12.70 -3.21 -3.64
N ARG A 95 11.89 -3.49 -4.67
CA ARG A 95 10.44 -3.22 -4.65
C ARG A 95 9.73 -4.04 -3.59
N GLN A 96 10.06 -5.33 -3.46
CA GLN A 96 9.51 -6.19 -2.42
C GLN A 96 9.81 -5.65 -1.01
N LYS A 97 11.05 -5.23 -0.74
CA LYS A 97 11.42 -4.61 0.54
C LYS A 97 10.65 -3.32 0.83
N MET A 98 10.38 -2.52 -0.20
CA MET A 98 9.59 -1.29 -0.08
C MET A 98 8.13 -1.58 0.25
N ILE A 99 7.52 -2.55 -0.42
CA ILE A 99 6.17 -3.05 -0.12
C ILE A 99 6.10 -3.53 1.33
N GLU A 100 7.02 -4.39 1.75
CA GLU A 100 7.04 -4.91 3.13
C GLU A 100 7.20 -3.82 4.18
N ARG A 101 8.02 -2.80 3.88
CA ARG A 101 8.16 -1.63 4.75
C ARG A 101 6.84 -0.86 4.84
N ALA A 102 6.16 -0.63 3.73
CA ALA A 102 4.86 0.05 3.70
C ALA A 102 3.80 -0.74 4.47
N GLN A 103 3.75 -2.07 4.30
CA GLN A 103 2.87 -2.96 5.07
C GLN A 103 3.10 -2.83 6.58
N ARG A 104 4.35 -2.73 7.04
CA ARG A 104 4.66 -2.50 8.47
C ARG A 104 4.20 -1.13 8.96
N VAL A 105 4.47 -0.06 8.18
CA VAL A 105 4.06 1.31 8.53
C VAL A 105 2.53 1.42 8.65
N LEU A 106 1.80 0.72 7.79
CA LEU A 106 0.33 0.68 7.80
C LEU A 106 -0.25 -0.34 8.77
N GLY A 107 0.58 -1.07 9.52
CA GLY A 107 0.12 -2.07 10.50
C GLY A 107 -0.53 -3.31 9.89
N ILE A 108 -0.34 -3.56 8.58
CA ILE A 108 -0.85 -4.75 7.87
C ILE A 108 -0.02 -5.99 8.26
N ARG A 109 1.29 -5.80 8.45
CA ARG A 109 2.23 -6.85 8.83
C ARG A 109 2.92 -6.47 10.14
N SER A 110 3.09 -7.42 11.06
CA SER A 110 3.85 -7.20 12.29
C SER A 110 5.31 -6.87 11.97
N ILE A 111 5.95 -6.12 12.88
CA ILE A 111 7.38 -5.75 12.81
C ILE A 111 8.26 -7.00 12.90
#